data_AF-A0A536C0X8-F1
#
_entry.id   AF-A0A536C0X8-F1
#
_cell.length_a   1.000
_cell.length_b   1.000
_cell.length_c   1.000
_cell.angle_alpha   90.00
_cell.angle_beta   90.00
_cell.angle_gamma   90.00
#
_symmetry.space_group_name_H-M   'P 1'
#
loop_
_entity.id
_entity.type
_entity.pdbx_description
1 polymer ?
#
loop_
_entity_poly.entity_id
_entity_poly.type
_entity_poly.pdbx_seq_one_letter_code
_entity_poly.pdbx_strand_id
1 'polypeptide(L)' 'MPDHPIKVLIAKPGLDGHDRGAKVLARGLRDEGFEVVYTGLRQSPEMIATAALQEDVDVVGLSILSGAHMTLL' A
#
# COMPACT_ATOMS: atom_id res chain seq x y z
N MET A 1 -13.80 9.75 -15.56
CA MET A 1 -12.50 9.94 -14.88
C MET A 1 -12.82 10.70 -13.60
N PRO A 2 -12.29 10.30 -12.44
CA PRO A 2 -12.56 11.00 -11.18
C PRO A 2 -12.16 12.49 -11.29
N ASP A 3 -12.90 13.36 -10.61
CA ASP A 3 -12.64 14.81 -10.57
C ASP A 3 -11.46 15.16 -9.63
N HIS A 4 -10.84 14.16 -9.01
CA HIS A 4 -9.68 14.25 -8.13
C HIS A 4 -8.55 13.31 -8.60
N PRO A 5 -7.30 13.55 -8.19
CA PRO A 5 -6.21 12.61 -8.38
C PRO A 5 -6.56 11.24 -7.80
N ILE A 6 -6.18 10.17 -8.49
CA ILE A 6 -6.37 8.81 -7.98
C ILE A 6 -5.47 8.63 -6.76
N LYS A 7 -6.06 8.22 -5.63
CA LYS A 7 -5.36 7.95 -4.38
C LYS A 7 -5.10 6.45 -4.21
N VAL A 8 -3.83 6.11 -4.03
CA VAL A 8 -3.36 4.72 -3.93
C VAL A 8 -2.72 4.49 -2.57
N LEU A 9 -3.20 3.49 -1.84
CA LEU A 9 -2.51 2.96 -0.68
C LEU A 9 -1.57 1.83 -1.10
N ILE A 10 -0.27 1.98 -0.84
CA ILE A 10 0.73 0.93 -1.02
C ILE A 10 1.08 0.37 0.36
N ALA A 11 0.76 -0.90 0.58
CA ALA A 11 0.95 -1.57 1.86
C ALA A 11 1.92 -2.75 1.78
N LYS A 12 2.56 -3.00 2.92
CA LYS A 12 3.44 -4.14 3.14
C LYS A 12 3.09 -4.89 4.41
N PRO A 13 2.25 -5.94 4.30
CA PRO A 13 1.73 -6.61 5.48
C PRO A 13 2.76 -7.54 6.13
N GLY A 14 2.61 -7.71 7.45
CA GLY A 14 3.40 -8.61 8.26
C GLY A 14 4.89 -8.25 8.34
N LEU A 15 5.72 -9.26 8.62
CA LEU A 15 7.15 -9.09 8.89
C LEU A 15 8.03 -9.05 7.63
N ASP A 16 7.43 -8.95 6.44
CA ASP A 16 8.18 -8.96 5.19
C ASP A 16 8.95 -7.64 4.99
N GLY A 17 10.25 -7.65 5.29
CA GLY A 17 11.15 -6.50 5.19
C GLY A 17 11.56 -6.08 3.77
N HIS A 18 11.17 -6.81 2.72
CA HIS A 18 11.60 -6.53 1.33
C HIS A 18 10.88 -5.31 0.69
N ASP A 19 11.06 -4.11 1.21
CA ASP A 19 10.24 -2.94 0.86
C ASP A 19 10.65 -2.19 -0.40
N ARG A 20 11.78 -2.55 -1.02
CA ARG A 20 12.31 -1.83 -2.19
C ARG A 20 11.27 -1.75 -3.33
N GLY A 21 10.61 -2.86 -3.67
CA GLY A 21 9.61 -2.89 -4.74
C GLY A 21 8.42 -1.96 -4.46
N ALA A 22 7.89 -2.00 -3.24
CA ALA A 22 6.79 -1.14 -2.79
C ALA A 22 7.19 0.35 -2.86
N LYS A 23 8.40 0.69 -2.41
CA LYS A 23 8.93 2.07 -2.47
C LYS A 23 9.12 2.56 -3.91
N VAL A 24 9.57 1.71 -4.82
CA VAL A 24 9.72 2.05 -6.24
C VAL A 24 8.37 2.37 -6.87
N LEU A 25 7.34 1.53 -6.64
CA LEU A 25 6.00 1.82 -7.14
C LEU A 25 5.41 3.07 -6.49
N ALA A 26 5.57 3.24 -5.17
CA ALA A 26 5.08 4.44 -4.48
C ALA A 26 5.75 5.73 -4.96
N ARG A 27 7.02 5.66 -5.41
CA ARG A 27 7.71 6.79 -6.05
C ARG A 27 7.15 7.04 -7.45
N GLY A 28 7.12 6.01 -8.29
CA GLY A 28 6.66 6.13 -9.68
C GLY A 28 5.21 6.62 -9.79
N LEU A 29 4.31 6.12 -8.94
CA LEU A 29 2.92 6.60 -8.90
C LEU A 29 2.82 8.09 -8.54
N ARG A 30 3.63 8.57 -7.58
CA ARG A 30 3.68 10.01 -7.26
C ARG A 30 4.20 10.83 -8.43
N ASP A 31 5.22 10.33 -9.13
CA ASP A 31 5.80 10.99 -10.30
C ASP A 31 4.76 11.10 -11.45
N GLU A 32 3.82 10.16 -11.55
CA GLU A 32 2.68 10.18 -12.48
C GLU A 32 1.44 10.95 -11.97
N GLY A 33 1.54 11.64 -10.83
CA GLY A 33 0.48 12.52 -10.31
C GLY A 33 -0.58 11.85 -9.42
N PHE A 34 -0.35 10.61 -8.99
CA PHE A 34 -1.23 9.94 -8.02
C PHE A 34 -0.95 10.45 -6.61
N GLU A 35 -1.99 10.52 -5.78
CA GLU A 35 -1.81 10.64 -4.34
C GLU A 35 -1.43 9.27 -3.77
N VAL A 36 -0.36 9.18 -2.98
CA VAL A 36 0.15 7.88 -2.52
C VAL A 36 0.36 7.85 -1.01
N VAL A 37 -0.39 6.96 -0.36
CA VAL A 37 -0.23 6.59 1.05
C VAL A 37 0.65 5.35 1.12
N TYR A 38 1.80 5.44 1.78
CA TYR A 38 2.66 4.27 2.01
C TYR A 38 2.60 3.89 3.49
N THR A 39 2.08 2.70 3.80
CA THR A 39 1.83 2.30 5.20
C THR A 39 3.10 1.90 5.95
N GLY A 40 4.23 1.74 5.26
CA GLY A 40 5.44 1.19 5.85
C GLY A 40 5.35 -0.33 6.07
N LEU A 41 6.30 -0.84 6.86
CA LEU A 41 6.42 -2.26 7.21
C LEU A 41 5.55 -2.61 8.43
N ARG A 42 5.36 -3.92 8.65
CA ARG A 42 4.80 -4.48 9.90
C ARG A 42 3.36 -4.03 10.16
N GLN A 43 2.58 -3.92 9.09
CA GLN A 43 1.14 -3.65 9.19
C GLN A 43 0.36 -4.97 9.17
N SER A 44 -0.66 -5.11 10.02
CA SER A 44 -1.59 -6.22 9.93
C SER A 44 -2.60 -5.94 8.81
N PRO A 45 -3.29 -6.97 8.28
CA PRO A 45 -4.38 -6.77 7.32
C PRO A 45 -5.44 -5.78 7.80
N GLU A 46 -5.81 -5.82 9.07
CA GLU A 46 -6.82 -4.95 9.69
C GLU A 46 -6.35 -3.50 9.74
N MET A 47 -5.08 -3.26 10.07
CA MET A 47 -4.49 -1.92 10.06
C MET A 47 -4.49 -1.34 8.64
N ILE A 48 -4.16 -2.16 7.63
CA ILE A 48 -4.18 -1.76 6.22
C ILE A 48 -5.61 -1.44 5.76
N ALA A 49 -6.58 -2.30 6.07
CA ALA A 49 -7.98 -2.08 5.71
C ALA A 49 -8.54 -0.82 6.37
N THR A 50 -8.21 -0.59 7.65
CA THR A 50 -8.61 0.61 8.39
C THR A 50 -8.01 1.86 7.75
N ALA A 51 -6.72 1.84 7.42
CA ALA A 51 -6.05 2.95 6.75
C ALA A 51 -6.66 3.23 5.37
N ALA A 52 -6.97 2.19 4.58
CA ALA A 52 -7.59 2.35 3.27
C ALA A 52 -8.96 3.05 3.36
N LEU A 53 -9.77 2.71 4.37
CA LEU A 53 -11.06 3.35 4.62
C LEU A 53 -10.91 4.80 5.12
N GLN A 54 -9.97 5.04 6.05
CA GLN A 54 -9.75 6.37 6.62
C GLN A 54 -9.19 7.37 5.62
N GLU A 55 -8.29 6.91 4.75
CA GLU A 55 -7.68 7.73 3.71
C GLU A 55 -8.56 7.88 2.47
N ASP A 56 -9.66 7.12 2.40
CA ASP A 56 -10.61 7.08 1.28
C ASP A 56 -9.90 6.86 -0.06
N VAL A 57 -9.17 5.73 -0.14
CA VAL A 57 -8.34 5.41 -1.32
C VAL A 57 -9.13 4.71 -2.41
N ASP A 58 -8.80 5.02 -3.66
CA ASP A 58 -9.38 4.38 -4.84
C ASP A 58 -8.80 2.98 -5.06
N VAL A 59 -7.54 2.77 -4.68
CA VAL A 59 -6.78 1.53 -4.95
C VAL A 59 -5.93 1.13 -3.74
N VAL A 60 -5.94 -0.17 -3.42
CA VAL A 60 -5.02 -0.79 -2.46
C VAL A 60 -4.04 -1.70 -3.20
N GLY A 61 -2.75 -1.37 -3.14
CA GLY A 61 -1.65 -2.20 -3.63
C GLY A 61 -0.94 -2.91 -2.47
N LEU A 62 -0.79 -4.24 -2.57
CA LEU A 62 -0.10 -5.06 -1.58
C LEU A 62 1.21 -5.60 -2.15
N SER A 63 2.30 -5.49 -1.38
CA SER A 63 3.59 -6.08 -1.72
C SER A 63 3.98 -7.15 -0.70
N ILE A 64 4.09 -8.40 -1.16
CA ILE A 64 4.44 -9.55 -0.32
C ILE A 64 5.40 -10.45 -1.10
N LEU A 65 6.66 -10.53 -0.67
CA LEU A 65 7.66 -11.43 -1.24
C LEU A 65 7.79 -12.73 -0.44
N SER A 66 7.50 -12.69 0.86
CA SER A 66 7.65 -13.85 1.76
C SER A 66 6.74 -15.03 1.43
N GLY A 67 5.73 -14.85 0.57
CA GLY A 67 4.70 -15.84 0.28
C GLY A 67 3.66 -16.00 1.40
N ALA A 68 3.82 -15.31 2.54
CA ALA A 68 2.98 -15.46 3.73
C ALA A 68 1.60 -14.79 3.66
N HIS A 69 1.09 -14.49 2.46
CA HIS A 69 -0.15 -13.74 2.23
C HIS A 69 -1.42 -14.33 2.85
N MET A 70 -1.42 -15.64 3.14
CA MET A 70 -2.53 -16.33 3.82
C MET A 70 -2.37 -16.45 5.35
N THR A 71 -1.21 -16.07 5.88
CA THR A 71 -0.81 -16.31 7.28
C THR A 71 -0.20 -15.05 7.90
N LEU A 72 -0.67 -13.88 7.47
CA LEU A 72 -0.23 -12.59 8.01
C LEU A 72 -0.78 -12.46 9.44
N LEU A 73 0.12 -12.34 10.42
CA LEU A 73 -0.17 -12.02 11.82
C LEU A 73 0.08 -10.53 12.08
#